data_AF-A2DCL2-F1
#
_entry.id   AF-A2DCL2-F1
#
_cell.length_a   1.000
_cell.length_b   1.000
_cell.length_c   1.000
_cell.angle_alpha   90.00
_cell.angle_beta   90.00
_cell.angle_gamma   90.00
#
_symmetry.space_group_name_H-M   'P 1'
#
loop_
_entity.id
_entity.type
_entity.pdbx_description
1 polymer ?
#
loop_
_entity_poly.entity_id
_entity_poly.type
_entity_poly.pdbx_seq_one_letter_code
_entity_poly.pdbx_strand_id
1 'polypeptide(L)'
;MYEEEGFYEKPILSPEEQYDCFIDRCIMNNLNLNKDSLEREVLQKIPRTDSYYNAITAAIGKQFKGKTLAIIKEIIKISQNDPYCHMLIYINRSGTPSDSTFESLKTLINVPIVYKSHDEAEEYIHEILLFKELYNKVKAENLEDKIVDNQMMEMFEKLNISDYS
;
A
#
# COMPACT_ATOMS: atom_id res chain seq x y z
N MET A 1 3.94 36.91 -20.37
CA MET A 1 3.09 35.81 -20.89
C MET A 1 2.55 35.09 -19.68
N TYR A 2 1.24 34.82 -19.69
CA TYR A 2 0.42 34.49 -18.53
C TYR A 2 0.76 33.12 -17.92
N GLU A 3 0.80 33.05 -16.59
CA GLU A 3 0.69 31.81 -15.81
C GLU A 3 -0.80 31.43 -15.73
N GLU A 4 -1.17 30.28 -16.29
CA GLU A 4 -2.49 29.68 -16.06
C GLU A 4 -2.41 28.84 -14.77
N GLU A 5 -2.80 29.44 -13.64
CA GLU A 5 -3.21 28.67 -12.46
C GLU A 5 -4.54 27.97 -12.79
N GLY A 6 -4.47 26.67 -13.11
CA GLY A 6 -5.65 25.84 -13.28
C GLY A 6 -6.49 25.84 -12.00
N PHE A 7 -7.74 26.30 -12.10
CA PHE A 7 -8.74 26.21 -11.04
C PHE A 7 -8.96 24.74 -10.66
N TYR A 8 -8.35 24.30 -9.55
CA TYR A 8 -8.75 23.05 -8.91
C TYR A 8 -10.04 23.32 -8.12
N GLU A 9 -11.19 23.15 -8.77
CA GLU A 9 -12.46 23.14 -8.06
C GLU A 9 -12.48 21.93 -7.11
N LYS A 10 -12.56 22.22 -5.80
CA LYS A 10 -12.68 21.19 -4.78
C LYS A 10 -13.96 20.39 -5.04
N PRO A 11 -13.90 19.05 -5.18
CA PRO A 11 -15.05 18.25 -5.54
C PRO A 11 -16.17 18.38 -4.50
N ILE A 12 -17.40 18.57 -4.98
CA ILE A 12 -18.60 18.60 -4.14
C ILE A 12 -18.93 17.15 -3.76
N LEU A 13 -18.84 16.83 -2.48
CA LEU A 13 -19.16 15.51 -1.94
C LEU A 13 -20.68 15.28 -1.97
N SER A 14 -21.10 14.08 -2.35
CA SER A 14 -22.47 13.60 -2.22
C SER A 14 -22.90 13.50 -0.74
N PRO A 15 -24.21 13.45 -0.45
CA PRO A 15 -24.71 13.34 0.93
C PRO A 15 -24.19 12.11 1.68
N GLU A 16 -24.02 10.98 1.00
CA GLU A 16 -23.44 9.76 1.57
C GLU A 16 -21.97 9.96 1.93
N GLU A 17 -21.17 10.53 1.02
CA GLU A 17 -19.76 10.86 1.28
C GLU A 17 -19.58 11.86 2.42
N GLN A 18 -20.53 12.81 2.57
CA GLN A 18 -20.53 13.75 3.68
C GLN A 18 -20.81 13.07 5.03
N TYR A 19 -21.71 12.07 5.05
CA TYR A 19 -22.02 11.31 6.25
C TYR A 19 -20.84 10.42 6.68
N ASP A 20 -20.20 9.74 5.72
CA ASP A 20 -18.99 8.96 6.00
C ASP A 20 -17.87 9.84 6.55
N CYS A 21 -17.64 11.02 5.96
CA CYS A 21 -16.69 12.00 6.50
C CYS A 21 -17.03 12.45 7.92
N PHE A 22 -18.32 12.55 8.26
CA PHE A 22 -18.78 12.90 9.60
C PHE A 22 -18.50 11.78 10.60
N ILE A 23 -18.82 10.53 10.25
CA ILE A 23 -18.56 9.35 11.08
C ILE A 23 -17.06 9.18 11.30
N ASP A 24 -16.25 9.27 10.24
CA ASP A 24 -14.78 9.22 10.32
C ASP A 24 -14.24 10.29 11.29
N ARG A 25 -14.77 11.52 11.22
CA ARG A 25 -14.38 12.59 12.14
C ARG A 25 -14.78 12.30 13.59
N CYS A 26 -15.96 11.76 13.83
CA CYS A 26 -16.41 11.36 15.18
C CYS A 26 -15.53 10.25 15.77
N ILE A 27 -15.18 9.24 14.96
CA ILE A 27 -14.28 8.16 15.34
C ILE A 27 -12.91 8.74 15.68
N MET A 28 -12.32 9.53 14.77
CA MET A 28 -10.99 10.14 14.97
C MET A 28 -10.94 11.04 16.19
N ASN A 29 -11.99 11.83 16.45
CA ASN A 29 -12.07 12.66 17.66
C ASN A 29 -12.08 11.82 18.94
N ASN A 30 -12.84 10.72 18.97
CA ASN A 30 -12.89 9.85 20.15
C ASN A 30 -11.58 9.06 20.36
N LEU A 31 -10.91 8.66 19.29
CA LEU A 31 -9.62 8.00 19.36
C LEU A 31 -8.52 8.97 19.83
N ASN A 32 -8.54 10.21 19.35
CA ASN A 32 -7.61 11.26 19.79
C ASN A 32 -7.74 11.60 21.28
N LEU A 33 -8.94 11.47 21.86
CA LEU A 33 -9.19 11.67 23.29
C LEU A 33 -8.57 10.56 24.17
N ASN A 34 -8.25 9.40 23.58
CA ASN A 34 -7.71 8.21 24.26
C ASN A 34 -6.31 7.83 23.72
N LYS A 35 -5.58 8.81 23.18
CA LYS A 35 -4.31 8.63 22.45
C LYS A 35 -3.27 7.78 23.17
N ASP A 36 -3.12 7.99 24.48
CA ASP A 36 -2.08 7.33 25.28
C ASP A 36 -2.28 5.81 25.43
N SER A 37 -3.48 5.28 25.15
CA SER A 37 -3.79 3.84 25.24
C SER A 37 -4.12 3.16 23.90
N LEU A 38 -4.51 3.91 22.86
CA LEU A 38 -5.10 3.33 21.64
C LEU A 38 -4.35 3.62 20.33
N GLU A 39 -3.22 4.35 20.34
CA GLU A 39 -2.49 4.71 19.10
C GLU A 39 -2.16 3.51 18.19
N ARG A 40 -2.00 2.31 18.76
CA ARG A 40 -1.72 1.07 18.00
C ARG A 40 -2.95 0.30 17.54
N GLU A 41 -4.14 0.60 18.07
CA GLU A 41 -5.39 -0.13 17.79
C GLU A 41 -6.26 0.57 16.73
N VAL A 42 -5.90 1.80 16.33
CA VAL A 42 -6.65 2.54 15.33
C VAL A 42 -6.40 1.98 13.93
N LEU A 43 -7.47 1.50 13.29
CA LEU A 43 -7.47 1.26 11.84
C LEU A 43 -7.25 2.60 11.14
N GLN A 44 -6.07 2.76 10.56
CA GLN A 44 -5.73 3.94 9.78
C GLN A 44 -6.14 3.72 8.33
N LYS A 45 -7.03 4.56 7.80
CA LYS A 45 -7.50 4.49 6.42
C LYS A 45 -6.45 5.06 5.47
N ILE A 46 -6.16 4.38 4.37
CA ILE A 46 -5.28 4.90 3.33
C ILE A 46 -6.05 5.99 2.56
N PRO A 47 -5.49 7.22 2.41
CA PRO A 47 -6.21 8.33 1.79
C PRO A 47 -6.81 7.99 0.42
N ARG A 48 -8.07 8.37 0.20
CA ARG A 48 -8.82 8.17 -1.06
C ARG A 48 -9.03 6.71 -1.47
N THR A 49 -8.87 5.77 -0.55
CA THR A 49 -9.14 4.33 -0.74
C THR A 49 -10.22 3.87 0.24
N ASP A 50 -10.77 2.67 0.00
CA ASP A 50 -11.64 1.96 0.94
C ASP A 50 -10.85 0.97 1.82
N SER A 51 -9.52 1.05 1.76
CA SER A 51 -8.58 0.14 2.41
C SER A 51 -7.93 0.78 3.64
N TYR A 52 -7.58 -0.05 4.61
CA TYR A 52 -6.94 0.35 5.86
C TYR A 52 -5.57 -0.31 5.99
N TYR A 53 -4.63 0.35 6.65
CA TYR A 53 -3.36 -0.27 7.01
C TYR A 53 -3.59 -1.49 7.89
N ASN A 54 -2.75 -2.52 7.72
CA ASN A 54 -2.81 -3.79 8.46
C ASN A 54 -4.18 -4.50 8.37
N ALA A 55 -4.95 -4.28 7.30
CA ALA A 55 -6.24 -4.91 7.08
C ALA A 55 -6.19 -5.93 5.93
N ILE A 56 -7.07 -6.94 6.01
CA ILE A 56 -7.31 -7.89 4.94
C ILE A 56 -8.56 -7.45 4.18
N THR A 57 -8.43 -7.26 2.87
CA THR A 57 -9.54 -6.96 1.97
C THR A 57 -9.85 -8.16 1.10
N ALA A 58 -11.12 -8.56 1.05
CA ALA A 58 -11.57 -9.70 0.25
C ALA A 58 -12.77 -9.34 -0.62
N ALA A 59 -12.68 -9.59 -1.92
CA ALA A 59 -13.80 -9.45 -2.86
C ALA A 59 -14.49 -10.80 -3.11
N ILE A 60 -15.66 -11.00 -2.49
CA ILE A 60 -16.43 -12.25 -2.56
C ILE A 60 -17.72 -12.01 -3.36
N GLY A 61 -18.06 -12.92 -4.28
CA GLY A 61 -19.29 -12.82 -5.05
C GLY A 61 -19.35 -13.79 -6.23
N LYS A 62 -20.42 -13.71 -7.03
CA LYS A 62 -20.57 -14.53 -8.25
C LYS A 62 -19.47 -14.22 -9.28
N GLN A 63 -19.14 -15.20 -10.14
CA GLN A 63 -18.18 -14.98 -11.23
C GLN A 63 -18.67 -13.88 -12.19
N PHE A 64 -17.73 -13.22 -12.89
CA PHE A 64 -18.01 -12.17 -13.90
C PHE A 64 -18.78 -10.93 -13.38
N LYS A 65 -18.61 -10.56 -12.11
CA LYS A 65 -19.21 -9.36 -11.50
C LYS A 65 -18.19 -8.26 -11.14
N GLY A 66 -17.06 -8.22 -11.84
CA GLY A 66 -16.08 -7.14 -11.69
C GLY A 66 -15.23 -7.18 -10.41
N LYS A 67 -15.17 -8.31 -9.70
CA LYS A 67 -14.37 -8.46 -8.46
C LYS A 67 -12.89 -8.12 -8.67
N THR A 68 -12.29 -8.67 -9.73
CA THR A 68 -10.91 -8.40 -10.12
C THR A 68 -10.70 -6.91 -10.37
N LEU A 69 -11.61 -6.28 -11.12
CA LEU A 69 -11.53 -4.84 -11.39
C LEU A 69 -11.67 -3.98 -10.13
N ALA A 70 -12.55 -4.36 -9.20
CA ALA A 70 -12.72 -3.66 -7.93
C ALA A 70 -11.45 -3.69 -7.08
N ILE A 71 -10.82 -4.87 -6.94
CA ILE A 71 -9.54 -5.01 -6.23
C ILE A 71 -8.41 -4.26 -6.93
N ILE A 72 -8.30 -4.37 -8.26
CA ILE A 72 -7.26 -3.64 -9.02
C ILE A 72 -7.41 -2.14 -8.86
N LYS A 73 -8.64 -1.62 -8.88
CA LYS A 73 -8.92 -0.20 -8.65
C LYS A 73 -8.40 0.26 -7.28
N GLU A 74 -8.62 -0.53 -6.23
CA GLU A 74 -8.07 -0.24 -4.89
C GLU A 74 -6.55 -0.31 -4.86
N ILE A 75 -5.93 -1.31 -5.49
CA ILE A 75 -4.46 -1.42 -5.59
C ILE A 75 -3.86 -0.18 -6.26
N ILE A 76 -4.44 0.28 -7.38
CA ILE A 76 -4.00 1.49 -8.08
C ILE A 76 -4.09 2.69 -7.14
N LYS A 77 -5.21 2.88 -6.45
CA LYS A 77 -5.37 3.99 -5.51
C LYS A 77 -4.36 3.93 -4.36
N ILE A 78 -4.11 2.74 -3.77
CA ILE A 78 -3.12 2.57 -2.70
C ILE A 78 -1.75 3.00 -3.21
N SER A 79 -1.32 2.48 -4.37
CA SER A 79 -0.02 2.82 -4.95
C SER A 79 0.16 4.34 -5.16
N GLN A 80 -0.91 5.03 -5.55
CA GLN A 80 -0.87 6.48 -5.83
C GLN A 80 -0.99 7.38 -4.60
N ASN A 81 -1.60 6.91 -3.50
CA ASN A 81 -1.96 7.76 -2.37
C ASN A 81 -1.27 7.36 -1.05
N ASP A 82 -0.63 6.21 -0.98
CA ASP A 82 0.13 5.77 0.18
C ASP A 82 1.63 6.05 -0.01
N PRO A 83 2.24 7.01 0.71
CA PRO A 83 3.67 7.29 0.59
C PRO A 83 4.55 6.15 1.11
N TYR A 84 3.99 5.20 1.86
CA TYR A 84 4.70 4.05 2.42
C TYR A 84 4.62 2.79 1.54
N CYS A 85 3.81 2.84 0.47
CA CYS A 85 3.70 1.75 -0.50
C CYS A 85 4.93 1.77 -1.41
N HIS A 86 5.83 0.80 -1.22
CA HIS A 86 7.08 0.70 -2.00
C HIS A 86 7.08 -0.48 -2.99
N MET A 87 6.19 -1.46 -2.83
CA MET A 87 6.16 -2.65 -3.69
C MET A 87 4.80 -3.36 -3.60
N LEU A 88 4.39 -3.95 -4.73
CA LEU A 88 3.28 -4.89 -4.80
C LEU A 88 3.79 -6.31 -5.04
N ILE A 89 3.48 -7.23 -4.14
CA ILE A 89 3.72 -8.67 -4.32
C ILE A 89 2.43 -9.29 -4.88
N TYR A 90 2.46 -9.69 -6.15
CA TYR A 90 1.32 -10.31 -6.84
C TYR A 90 1.47 -11.83 -6.88
N ILE A 91 0.69 -12.52 -6.05
CA ILE A 91 0.73 -13.98 -5.96
C ILE A 91 -0.34 -14.58 -6.86
N ASN A 92 0.05 -15.49 -7.74
CA ASN A 92 -0.88 -16.28 -8.54
C ASN A 92 -0.40 -17.73 -8.67
N ARG A 93 -1.09 -18.54 -9.47
CA ARG A 93 -0.77 -19.97 -9.59
C ARG A 93 0.60 -20.24 -10.21
N SER A 94 1.05 -19.42 -11.16
CA SER A 94 2.25 -19.69 -11.97
C SER A 94 3.45 -18.82 -11.61
N GLY A 95 3.28 -17.78 -10.80
CA GLY A 95 4.29 -16.76 -10.56
C GLY A 95 4.60 -15.89 -11.77
N THR A 96 3.70 -15.86 -12.77
CA THR A 96 3.93 -15.15 -14.03
C THR A 96 2.74 -14.28 -14.44
N PRO A 97 2.97 -13.23 -15.25
CA PRO A 97 1.91 -12.42 -15.87
C PRO A 97 0.86 -13.29 -16.59
N SER A 98 -0.32 -13.46 -15.98
CA SER A 98 -1.36 -14.37 -16.51
C SER A 98 -2.79 -13.87 -16.40
N ASP A 99 -3.09 -12.91 -15.51
CA ASP A 99 -4.41 -12.26 -15.43
C ASP A 99 -4.48 -11.11 -16.42
N SER A 100 -5.24 -11.28 -17.52
CA SER A 100 -5.34 -10.27 -18.57
C SER A 100 -5.90 -8.93 -18.11
N THR A 101 -6.75 -8.91 -17.07
CA THR A 101 -7.31 -7.67 -16.51
C THR A 101 -6.22 -6.93 -15.74
N PHE A 102 -5.47 -7.63 -14.89
CA PHE A 102 -4.35 -7.05 -14.15
C PHE A 102 -3.28 -6.53 -15.11
N GLU A 103 -2.85 -7.34 -16.08
CA GLU A 103 -1.81 -6.96 -17.03
C GLU A 103 -2.16 -5.73 -17.87
N SER A 104 -3.44 -5.54 -18.19
CA SER A 104 -3.92 -4.38 -18.95
C SER A 104 -3.90 -3.08 -18.12
N LEU A 105 -3.97 -3.19 -16.78
CA LEU A 105 -4.11 -2.07 -15.86
C LEU A 105 -2.86 -1.81 -15.02
N LYS A 106 -1.89 -2.74 -14.99
CA LYS A 106 -0.70 -2.66 -14.14
C LYS A 106 0.15 -1.41 -14.38
N THR A 107 0.08 -0.82 -15.58
CA THR A 107 0.79 0.42 -15.93
C THR A 107 0.31 1.63 -15.13
N LEU A 108 -0.84 1.52 -14.46
CA LEU A 108 -1.39 2.55 -13.56
C LEU A 108 -0.87 2.43 -12.12
N ILE A 109 -0.17 1.33 -11.81
CA ILE A 109 0.46 1.07 -10.51
C ILE A 109 1.88 1.67 -10.59
N ASN A 110 2.19 2.59 -9.68
CA ASN A 110 3.43 3.38 -9.67
C ASN A 110 4.55 2.76 -8.80
N VAL A 111 4.34 1.57 -8.26
CA VAL A 111 5.33 0.81 -7.49
C VAL A 111 5.78 -0.44 -8.24
N PRO A 112 7.00 -0.94 -7.99
CA PRO A 112 7.46 -2.22 -8.50
C PRO A 112 6.49 -3.36 -8.21
N ILE A 113 6.28 -4.24 -9.19
CA ILE A 113 5.41 -5.42 -9.08
C ILE A 113 6.27 -6.67 -9.15
N VAL A 114 6.26 -7.46 -8.08
CA VAL A 114 6.94 -8.76 -8.02
C VAL A 114 5.92 -9.88 -8.11
N TYR A 115 6.08 -10.75 -9.10
CA TYR A 115 5.22 -11.92 -9.26
C TYR A 115 5.80 -13.11 -8.50
N LYS A 116 4.94 -13.84 -7.79
CA LYS A 116 5.30 -15.09 -7.11
C LYS A 116 4.25 -16.15 -7.31
N SER A 117 4.70 -17.40 -7.42
CA SER A 117 3.78 -18.53 -7.43
C SER A 117 3.23 -18.76 -6.03
N HIS A 118 2.12 -19.49 -5.93
CA HIS A 118 1.58 -19.93 -4.64
C HIS A 118 2.62 -20.72 -3.83
N ASP A 119 3.42 -21.55 -4.51
CA ASP A 119 4.39 -22.43 -3.87
C ASP A 119 5.60 -21.66 -3.30
N GLU A 120 5.96 -20.54 -3.92
CA GLU A 120 7.06 -19.67 -3.46
C GLU A 120 6.59 -18.57 -2.49
N ALA A 121 5.28 -18.40 -2.33
CA ALA A 121 4.72 -17.24 -1.63
C ALA A 121 5.16 -17.16 -0.17
N GLU A 122 5.11 -18.27 0.57
CA GLU A 122 5.44 -18.30 1.98
C GLU A 122 6.92 -17.96 2.21
N GLU A 123 7.83 -18.65 1.52
CA GLU A 123 9.28 -18.41 1.62
C GLU A 123 9.62 -16.97 1.25
N TYR A 124 9.04 -16.46 0.17
CA TYR A 124 9.32 -15.09 -0.28
C TYR A 124 8.80 -14.03 0.71
N ILE A 125 7.61 -14.23 1.29
CA ILE A 125 7.08 -13.29 2.30
C ILE A 125 7.96 -13.31 3.56
N HIS A 126 8.46 -14.48 3.99
CA HIS A 126 9.40 -14.57 5.11
C HIS A 126 10.71 -13.83 4.82
N GLU A 127 11.24 -13.96 3.61
CA GLU A 127 12.43 -13.23 3.17
C GLU A 127 12.20 -11.70 3.23
N ILE A 128 11.08 -11.21 2.71
CA ILE A 128 10.72 -9.79 2.77
C ILE A 128 10.59 -9.29 4.21
N LEU A 129 9.99 -10.07 5.10
CA LEU A 129 9.88 -9.71 6.51
C LEU A 129 11.25 -9.58 7.18
N LEU A 130 12.17 -10.52 6.92
CA LEU A 130 13.53 -10.47 7.44
C LEU A 130 14.27 -9.19 7.00
N PHE A 131 14.18 -8.83 5.72
CA PHE A 131 14.81 -7.60 5.22
C PHE A 131 14.14 -6.34 5.75
N LYS A 132 12.82 -6.34 5.99
CA LYS A 132 12.14 -5.22 6.68
C LYS A 132 12.59 -5.07 8.13
N GLU A 133 12.81 -6.17 8.84
CA GLU A 133 13.36 -6.14 10.20
C GLU A 133 14.78 -5.57 10.20
N LEU A 134 15.62 -5.97 9.24
CA LEU A 134 16.95 -5.40 9.05
C LEU A 134 16.88 -3.89 8.78
N TYR A 135 16.04 -3.47 7.83
CA TYR A 135 15.83 -2.06 7.50
C TYR A 135 15.42 -1.24 8.74
N ASN A 136 14.41 -1.72 9.46
CA ASN A 136 13.91 -1.07 10.68
C ASN A 136 15.00 -0.96 11.75
N LYS A 137 15.81 -2.01 11.92
CA LYS A 137 16.94 -2.01 12.86
C LYS A 137 17.98 -0.97 12.48
N VAL A 138 18.39 -0.93 11.21
CA VAL A 138 19.36 0.04 10.71
C VAL A 138 18.87 1.47 10.97
N LYS A 139 17.61 1.75 10.65
CA LYS A 139 16.99 3.07 10.88
C LYS A 139 16.86 3.43 12.35
N ALA A 140 16.44 2.49 13.20
CA ALA A 140 16.25 2.75 14.62
C ALA A 140 17.59 3.02 15.35
N GLU A 141 18.66 2.36 14.92
CA GLU A 141 19.99 2.44 15.54
C GLU A 141 20.95 3.42 14.83
N ASN A 142 20.51 4.10 13.77
CA ASN A 142 21.32 4.97 12.90
C ASN A 142 22.61 4.27 12.41
N LEU A 143 22.44 3.09 11.82
CA LEU A 143 23.55 2.23 11.36
C LEU A 143 23.78 2.30 9.85
N GLU A 144 23.23 3.29 9.15
CA GLU A 144 23.31 3.43 7.70
C GLU A 144 24.75 3.41 7.19
N ASP A 145 25.68 4.02 7.93
CA ASP A 145 27.12 4.07 7.62
C ASP A 145 27.92 2.87 8.16
N LYS A 146 27.27 1.95 8.90
CA LYS A 146 27.92 0.83 9.63
C LYS A 146 27.52 -0.54 9.13
N ILE A 147 26.40 -0.66 8.42
CA ILE A 147 25.99 -1.89 7.76
C ILE A 147 26.99 -2.24 6.65
N VAL A 148 27.26 -3.52 6.46
CA VAL A 148 28.14 -3.99 5.39
C VAL A 148 27.46 -3.76 4.03
N ASP A 149 28.20 -3.20 3.06
CA ASP A 149 27.68 -2.85 1.74
C ASP A 149 26.91 -3.98 1.05
N ASN A 150 27.38 -5.22 1.14
CA ASN A 150 26.70 -6.37 0.52
C ASN A 150 25.32 -6.61 1.13
N GLN A 151 25.19 -6.50 2.46
CA GLN A 151 23.92 -6.66 3.18
C GLN A 151 22.96 -5.51 2.85
N MET A 152 23.50 -4.29 2.73
CA MET A 152 22.72 -3.12 2.31
C MET A 152 22.19 -3.29 0.89
N MET A 153 23.06 -3.67 -0.05
CA MET A 153 22.68 -3.88 -1.46
C MET A 153 21.63 -4.99 -1.59
N GLU A 154 21.82 -6.11 -0.91
CA GLU A 154 20.87 -7.22 -0.90
C GLU A 154 19.52 -6.78 -0.33
N MET A 155 19.51 -6.05 0.79
CA MET A 155 18.29 -5.51 1.38
C MET A 155 17.56 -4.55 0.43
N PHE A 156 18.28 -3.64 -0.22
CA PHE A 156 17.73 -2.68 -1.16
C PHE A 156 17.13 -3.36 -2.39
N GLU A 157 17.85 -4.34 -2.94
CA GLU A 157 17.37 -5.16 -4.06
C GLU A 157 16.08 -5.90 -3.69
N LYS A 158 16.06 -6.57 -2.53
CA LYS A 158 14.91 -7.39 -2.09
C LYS A 158 13.69 -6.54 -1.76
N LEU A 159 13.89 -5.38 -1.13
CA LEU A 159 12.82 -4.45 -0.78
C LEU A 159 12.42 -3.52 -1.94
N ASN A 160 13.11 -3.57 -3.08
CA ASN A 160 12.90 -2.66 -4.21
C ASN A 160 12.98 -1.17 -3.82
N ILE A 161 14.00 -0.81 -3.04
CA ILE A 161 14.29 0.57 -2.63
C ILE A 161 15.70 0.98 -3.07
N SER A 162 15.92 2.29 -3.25
CA SER A 162 17.22 2.84 -3.67
C SER A 162 18.06 3.39 -2.52
N ASP A 163 17.41 3.71 -1.40
CA ASP A 163 17.99 4.42 -0.27
C ASP A 163 17.09 4.27 0.97
N TYR A 164 17.48 4.92 2.06
CA TYR A 164 16.77 4.91 3.34
C TYR A 164 15.77 6.07 3.51
N SER A 165 15.41 6.81 2.47
CA SER A 165 14.60 8.05 2.60
C SER A 165 13.14 7.77 2.98
#